data_AF-A0A498DP70-F1
#
_entry.id   AF-A0A498DP70-F1
#
_cell.length_a   1.000
_cell.length_b   1.000
_cell.length_c   1.000
_cell.angle_alpha   90.00
_cell.angle_beta   90.00
_cell.angle_gamma   90.00
#
_symmetry.space_group_name_H-M   'P 1'
#
loop_
_entity.id
_entity.type
_entity.pdbx_description
1 polymer ?
#
loop_
_entity_poly.entity_id
_entity_poly.type
_entity_poly.pdbx_seq_one_letter_code
_entity_poly.pdbx_strand_id
1 'polypeptide(L)' 'MGAERSSTLGLWLRAPCPRLAGRPAHRVSNYTATGGTPTVLFDSGNDLPDSLSVNTGAHTHVKWGFDGAGTYKATFQVTN' A
#
# COMPACT_ATOMS: atom_id res chain seq x y z
N MET A 1 21.71 -10.62 22.80
CA MET A 1 20.59 -10.89 21.88
C MET A 1 19.64 -9.72 21.98
N GLY A 2 19.68 -8.80 21.02
CA GLY A 2 18.85 -7.59 21.02
C GLY A 2 17.50 -7.88 20.37
N ALA A 3 16.41 -7.44 21.00
CA ALA A 3 15.07 -7.57 20.45
C ALA A 3 14.99 -6.87 19.08
N GLU A 4 14.63 -7.61 18.03
CA GLU A 4 14.24 -7.04 16.74
C GLU A 4 13.02 -6.15 16.98
N ARG A 5 13.23 -4.83 16.90
CA ARG A 5 12.12 -3.88 16.92
C ARG A 5 11.49 -3.93 15.53
N SER A 6 10.17 -4.06 15.47
CA SER A 6 9.39 -4.07 14.23
C SER A 6 8.37 -2.95 14.30
N SER A 7 8.13 -2.30 13.17
CA SER A 7 7.20 -1.18 13.02
C SER A 7 6.08 -1.60 12.06
N THR A 8 4.87 -1.09 12.25
CA THR A 8 3.74 -1.35 11.36
C THR A 8 3.52 -0.17 10.42
N LEU A 9 3.45 -0.46 9.13
CA LEU A 9 3.11 0.49 8.08
C LEU A 9 1.63 0.33 7.70
N GLY A 10 0.82 1.37 7.86
CA GLY A 10 -0.56 1.43 7.39
C GLY A 10 -0.71 2.30 6.15
N LEU A 11 -1.46 1.85 5.14
CA LEU A 11 -1.80 2.68 3.96
C LEU A 11 -3.22 3.22 4.08
N TRP A 12 -3.35 4.53 3.91
CA TRP A 12 -4.62 5.23 3.81
C TRP A 12 -4.75 5.89 2.44
N LEU A 13 -5.86 5.65 1.75
CA LEU A 13 -6.26 6.48 0.60
C LEU A 13 -7.13 7.61 1.12
N ARG A 14 -6.56 8.81 1.17
CA ARG A 14 -7.40 10.01 1.33
C ARG A 14 -8.05 10.25 -0.01
N ALA A 15 -9.36 9.99 -0.13
CA ALA A 15 -10.11 10.25 -1.36
C ALA A 15 -9.85 11.71 -1.82
N PRO A 16 -9.34 11.92 -3.05
CA PRO A 16 -9.32 13.26 -3.62
C PRO A 16 -10.76 13.62 -4.03
N CYS A 17 -11.35 14.62 -3.37
CA CYS A 17 -12.67 15.16 -3.71
C CYS A 17 -13.83 14.15 -3.52
N PRO A 18 -15.11 14.59 -3.48
CA PRO A 18 -16.24 13.67 -3.43
C PRO A 18 -16.13 12.71 -4.60
N ARG A 19 -16.38 11.41 -4.37
CA ARG A 19 -16.70 10.45 -5.43
C ARG A 19 -17.65 11.16 -6.40
N LEU A 20 -17.14 11.55 -7.58
CA LEU A 20 -18.02 11.95 -8.68
C LEU A 20 -18.87 10.72 -8.97
N ALA A 21 -20.15 10.80 -8.62
CA ALA A 21 -21.10 9.72 -8.85
C ALA A 21 -21.01 9.32 -10.33
N GLY A 22 -20.55 8.08 -10.61
CA GLY A 22 -20.56 7.50 -11.96
C GLY A 22 -19.22 7.09 -12.57
N ARG A 23 -18.06 7.32 -11.95
CA ARG A 23 -16.78 6.71 -12.39
C ARG A 23 -16.25 5.74 -11.34
N PRO A 24 -15.90 4.49 -11.69
CA PRO A 24 -15.22 3.60 -10.75
C PRO A 24 -13.91 4.27 -10.31
N ALA A 25 -13.65 4.28 -8.99
CA ALA A 25 -12.38 4.76 -8.49
C ALA A 25 -11.29 3.82 -9.02
N HIS A 26 -10.33 4.40 -9.74
CA HIS A 26 -9.15 3.67 -10.17
C HIS A 26 -8.40 3.10 -8.96
N ARG A 27 -7.91 1.88 -9.13
CA ARG A 27 -7.20 1.10 -8.11
C ARG A 27 -5.69 1.18 -8.30
N VAL A 28 -5.01 1.18 -7.17
CA VAL A 28 -3.56 1.05 -7.01
C VAL A 28 -3.27 -0.08 -6.01
N SER A 29 -2.22 -0.86 -6.28
CA SER A 29 -1.73 -1.89 -5.36
C SER A 29 -0.20 -1.87 -5.27
N ASN A 30 0.31 -2.29 -4.11
CA ASN A 30 1.72 -2.54 -3.88
C ASN A 30 1.97 -4.03 -3.73
N TYR A 31 3.02 -4.55 -4.37
CA TYR A 31 3.33 -5.98 -4.31
C TYR A 31 4.83 -6.24 -4.40
N THR A 32 5.27 -7.36 -3.83
CA THR A 32 6.58 -7.96 -4.14
C THR A 32 6.40 -8.99 -5.25
N ALA A 33 7.46 -9.32 -5.97
CA ALA A 33 7.42 -10.40 -6.95
C ALA A 33 8.74 -11.14 -7.00
N THR A 34 8.69 -12.43 -6.67
CA THR A 34 9.82 -13.35 -6.72
C THR A 34 9.50 -14.41 -7.77
N GLY A 35 10.37 -14.58 -8.77
CA GLY A 35 10.14 -15.57 -9.83
C GLY A 35 8.89 -15.33 -10.68
N GLY A 36 8.38 -14.09 -10.74
CA GLY A 36 7.20 -13.74 -11.53
C GLY A 36 5.86 -13.88 -10.80
N THR A 37 5.83 -14.46 -9.60
CA THR A 37 4.61 -14.54 -8.78
C THR A 37 4.47 -13.30 -7.90
N PRO A 38 3.41 -12.49 -8.08
CA PRO A 38 3.19 -11.32 -7.24
C PRO A 38 2.58 -11.70 -5.87
N THR A 39 3.05 -11.05 -4.82
CA THR A 39 2.44 -11.06 -3.48
C THR A 39 2.00 -9.65 -3.12
N VAL A 40 0.70 -9.43 -3.03
CA VAL A 40 0.11 -8.12 -2.73
C VAL A 40 0.33 -7.78 -1.25
N LEU A 41 0.77 -6.55 -0.99
CA LEU A 41 1.01 -6.00 0.34
C LEU A 41 -0.05 -4.96 0.73
N PHE A 42 -0.47 -4.15 -0.24
CA PHE A 42 -1.50 -3.13 -0.09
C PHE A 42 -2.37 -3.13 -1.35
N ASP A 43 -3.68 -3.01 -1.18
CA ASP A 43 -4.66 -2.93 -2.27
C ASP A 43 -5.70 -1.85 -1.99
N SER A 44 -5.80 -0.83 -2.84
CA SER A 44 -6.96 0.09 -2.82
C SER A 44 -8.31 -0.57 -3.17
N GLY A 45 -8.23 -1.81 -3.65
CA GLY A 45 -9.26 -2.70 -4.12
C GLY A 45 -10.32 -3.04 -3.08
N ASN A 46 -9.85 -3.22 -1.86
CA ASN A 46 -10.51 -3.85 -0.74
C ASN A 46 -10.79 -2.83 0.39
N ASP A 47 -11.02 -3.33 1.60
CA ASP A 47 -11.17 -2.52 2.80
C ASP A 47 -9.81 -2.01 3.30
N LEU A 48 -9.67 -0.69 3.39
CA LEU A 48 -8.54 0.00 4.01
C LEU A 48 -8.85 0.33 5.49
N PRO A 49 -7.82 0.51 6.35
CA PRO A 49 -6.40 0.48 6.04
C PRO A 49 -5.83 -0.93 5.96
N ASP A 50 -4.95 -1.14 4.99
CA ASP A 50 -4.06 -2.30 4.96
C ASP A 50 -2.86 -2.05 5.86
N SER A 51 -2.30 -3.11 6.46
CA SER A 51 -1.15 -3.03 7.37
C SER A 51 -0.06 -4.06 7.04
N LEU A 52 1.20 -3.64 7.15
CA LEU A 52 2.38 -4.46 6.91
C LEU A 52 3.39 -4.30 8.05
N SER A 53 3.87 -5.41 8.62
CA SER A 53 4.97 -5.39 9.59
C SER A 53 6.30 -5.29 8.85
N VAL A 54 7.14 -4.35 9.28
CA VAL A 54 8.45 -4.07 8.68
C VAL A 54 9.48 -3.97 9.79
N ASN A 55 10.55 -4.77 9.69
CA ASN A 55 11.66 -4.71 10.64
C ASN A 55 12.26 -3.31 10.67
N THR A 56 12.55 -2.79 11.86
CA THR A 56 13.19 -1.49 12.02
C THR A 56 14.55 -1.48 11.32
N GLY A 57 14.81 -0.45 10.51
CA GLY A 57 16.04 -0.32 9.72
C GLY A 57 16.03 -1.12 8.41
N ALA A 58 14.93 -1.80 8.07
CA ALA A 58 14.82 -2.50 6.80
C ALA A 58 14.75 -1.51 5.61
N HIS A 59 15.50 -1.83 4.56
CA HIS A 59 15.38 -1.19 3.24
C HIS A 59 14.79 -2.20 2.27
N THR A 60 13.51 -2.05 1.91
CA THR A 60 12.81 -2.98 1.03
C THR A 60 12.27 -2.26 -0.21
N HIS A 61 12.19 -3.00 -1.31
CA HIS A 61 11.65 -2.51 -2.57
C HIS A 61 10.30 -3.16 -2.81
N VAL A 62 9.34 -2.38 -3.30
CA VAL A 62 8.01 -2.86 -3.71
C VAL A 62 7.69 -2.34 -5.11
N LYS A 63 6.84 -3.08 -5.82
CA LYS A 63 6.31 -2.67 -7.11
C LYS A 63 4.96 -1.99 -6.93
N TRP A 64 4.58 -1.19 -7.91
CA TRP A 64 3.29 -0.49 -7.96
C TRP A 64 2.50 -0.99 -9.16
N GLY A 65 1.24 -1.36 -8.95
CA GLY A 65 0.27 -1.67 -9.99
C GLY A 65 -0.82 -0.60 -10.03
N PHE A 66 -1.18 -0.16 -11.23
CA PHE A 66 -2.26 0.81 -11.47
C PHE A 66 -3.24 0.23 -12.49
N ASP A 67 -4.53 0.34 -12.25
CA ASP A 67 -5.57 -0.17 -13.16
C ASP A 67 -6.00 0.83 -14.25
N GLY A 68 -5.45 2.05 -14.20
CA GLY A 68 -5.79 3.13 -15.13
C GLY A 68 -4.78 4.27 -15.08
N ALA A 69 -4.88 5.15 -16.07
CA ALA A 69 -4.10 6.38 -16.07
C ALA A 69 -4.78 7.42 -15.16
N GLY A 70 -3.99 8.10 -14.34
CA GLY A 70 -4.50 9.14 -13.47
C GLY A 70 -3.52 9.54 -12.39
N THR A 71 -3.96 10.42 -11.50
CA THR A 71 -3.20 10.82 -10.32
C THR A 71 -3.69 10.06 -9.10
N TYR A 72 -2.80 9.32 -8.46
CA TYR A 72 -3.07 8.57 -7.25
C TYR A 72 -2.36 9.23 -6.06
N LYS A 73 -3.01 9.29 -4.90
CA LYS A 73 -2.43 9.79 -3.66
C LYS A 73 -2.49 8.71 -2.58
N ALA A 74 -1.31 8.24 -2.18
CA ALA A 74 -1.13 7.26 -1.11
C ALA A 74 -0.55 7.96 0.13
N THR A 75 -1.08 7.65 1.31
CA THR A 75 -0.54 8.12 2.59
C THR A 75 -0.15 6.91 3.42
N PHE A 76 1.13 6.80 3.75
CA PHE A 76 1.60 5.77 4.66
C PHE A 76 1.80 6.31 6.07
N GLN A 77 1.36 5.56 7.07
CA GLN A 77 1.60 5.84 8.47
C GLN A 77 2.47 4.73 9.06
N VAL A 78 3.57 5.10 9.72
CA VAL A 78 4.41 4.15 10.47
C VAL A 78 4.09 4.28 11.95
N THR A 79 3.83 3.17 12.61
CA THR A 79 3.64 3.08 14.06
C THR A 79 4.61 2.07 14.67
N ASN A 80 5.03 2.32 15.91
CA ASN A 80 5.81 1.38 16.74
C ASN A 80 4.95 0.78 17.83
#